data_AF-A0A9J8AH12-F1
#
_entry.id   AF-A0A9J8AH12-F1
#
_cell.length_a   1.000
_cell.length_b   1.000
_cell.length_c   1.000
_cell.angle_alpha   90.00
_cell.angle_beta   90.00
_cell.angle_gamma   90.00
#
_symmetry.space_group_name_H-M   'P 1'
#
loop_
_entity.id
_entity.type
_entity.pdbx_description
1 polymer ?
#
loop_
_entity_poly.entity_id
_entity_poly.type
_entity_poly.pdbx_seq_one_letter_code
_entity_poly.pdbx_strand_id
1 'polypeptide(L)'
;MAKAVQNHMKSLNWGHRVQLQDKKVKYLNMKGSLVDEHTVRAVDAKGKEMKMSARNIVFAAGGRPKYPTHVPGAEEFGITSDDVFWLNESPKKTLVVGASYVALECAGFLAGIGLDTTVMVRRIALRGFDQQMSGLVTVYMEAHGIKFSWKCTPKRVKKLPSGLLQVTWMDLNTTEEHQDTFNSVLWAVGEALMHLKHINGKIIVAADEATSVPNIFAIGDIAEGRPELTPTAIKAGRLLARRLVGRSTELMNYENVATTVFTPLEYGCVGLSEEEAERRHGKDQIEVYHAFYKPLEFTVAERDATQCYIKVVCLQEGEQRVLGLHFTGPNAGEVTQGFSLGFQCGLTYEHLRNTVRTHPTCAEELVKLNITKRSGLDATVTGC
;
A
#
# COMPACT_ATOMS: atom_id res chain seq x y z
N MET A 1 3.63 9.83 -21.41
CA MET A 1 3.73 8.91 -20.24
C MET A 1 2.60 7.88 -20.24
N ALA A 2 1.33 8.28 -20.16
CA ALA A 2 0.17 7.35 -20.10
C ALA A 2 0.19 6.24 -21.16
N LYS A 3 0.42 6.57 -22.44
CA LYS A 3 0.50 5.58 -23.53
C LYS A 3 1.58 4.50 -23.29
N ALA A 4 2.74 4.86 -22.73
CA ALA A 4 3.80 3.91 -22.45
C ALA A 4 3.39 2.93 -21.33
N VAL A 5 2.81 3.46 -20.24
CA VAL A 5 2.25 2.67 -19.13
C VAL A 5 1.18 1.70 -19.66
N GLN A 6 0.20 2.22 -20.41
CA GLN A 6 -0.88 1.41 -20.98
C GLN A 6 -0.38 0.34 -21.96
N ASN A 7 0.63 0.65 -22.77
CA ASN A 7 1.23 -0.34 -23.68
C ASN A 7 1.94 -1.46 -22.91
N HIS A 8 2.65 -1.13 -21.83
CA HIS A 8 3.24 -2.13 -20.95
C HIS A 8 2.17 -2.98 -20.25
N MET A 9 1.10 -2.37 -19.73
CA MET A 9 -0.03 -3.12 -19.17
C MET A 9 -0.68 -4.05 -20.20
N LYS A 10 -0.82 -3.61 -21.46
CA LYS A 10 -1.33 -4.46 -22.56
C LYS A 10 -0.39 -5.63 -22.87
N SER A 11 0.93 -5.44 -22.79
CA SER A 11 1.87 -6.55 -22.98
C SER A 11 1.80 -7.57 -21.85
N LEU A 12 1.62 -7.13 -20.59
CA LEU A 12 1.36 -8.02 -19.45
C LEU A 12 0.06 -8.81 -19.62
N ASN A 13 -1.03 -8.14 -20.02
CA ASN A 13 -2.32 -8.78 -20.30
C ASN A 13 -2.18 -9.89 -21.35
N TRP A 14 -1.41 -9.65 -22.41
CA TRP A 14 -1.13 -10.66 -23.42
C TRP A 14 -0.26 -11.80 -22.85
N GLY A 15 0.82 -11.47 -22.17
CA GLY A 15 1.74 -12.44 -21.58
C GLY A 15 1.05 -13.41 -20.61
N HIS A 16 0.13 -12.91 -19.76
CA HIS A 16 -0.65 -13.77 -18.87
C HIS A 16 -1.56 -14.75 -19.64
N ARG A 17 -2.22 -14.31 -20.71
CA ARG A 17 -3.05 -15.21 -21.53
C ARG A 17 -2.23 -16.31 -22.20
N VAL A 18 -1.05 -15.96 -22.70
CA VAL A 18 -0.10 -16.92 -23.28
C VAL A 18 0.33 -17.95 -22.22
N GLN A 19 0.75 -17.51 -21.03
CA GLN A 19 1.16 -18.43 -19.97
C GLN A 19 0.04 -19.38 -19.50
N LEU A 20 -1.21 -18.91 -19.48
CA LEU A 20 -2.36 -19.77 -19.18
C LEU A 20 -2.54 -20.83 -20.28
N GLN A 21 -2.44 -20.42 -21.55
CA GLN A 21 -2.54 -21.32 -22.69
C GLN A 21 -1.42 -22.37 -22.70
N ASP A 22 -0.17 -21.97 -22.48
CA ASP A 22 0.99 -22.87 -22.43
C ASP A 22 0.83 -23.94 -21.34
N LYS A 23 0.22 -23.56 -20.21
CA LYS A 23 -0.09 -24.45 -19.09
C LYS A 23 -1.43 -25.17 -19.22
N LYS A 24 -2.09 -25.06 -20.37
CA LYS A 24 -3.40 -25.67 -20.68
C LYS A 24 -4.50 -25.28 -19.68
N VAL A 25 -4.41 -24.08 -19.10
CA VAL A 25 -5.44 -23.52 -18.23
C VAL A 25 -6.50 -22.85 -19.10
N LYS A 26 -7.75 -23.31 -18.99
CA LYS A 26 -8.87 -22.74 -19.73
C LYS A 26 -9.22 -21.36 -19.15
N TYR A 27 -8.90 -20.30 -19.89
CA TYR A 27 -9.29 -18.94 -19.55
C TYR A 27 -10.69 -18.62 -20.08
N LEU A 28 -11.56 -18.09 -19.21
CA LEU A 28 -12.91 -17.65 -19.53
C LEU A 28 -13.08 -16.19 -19.10
N ASN A 29 -13.25 -15.29 -20.07
CA ASN A 29 -13.54 -13.89 -19.79
C ASN A 29 -15.03 -13.70 -19.47
N MET A 30 -15.45 -14.13 -18.28
CA MET A 30 -16.85 -14.18 -17.87
C MET A 30 -16.97 -13.83 -16.38
N LYS A 31 -18.06 -13.17 -15.99
CA LYS A 31 -18.37 -12.90 -14.58
C LYS A 31 -18.89 -14.18 -13.93
N GLY A 32 -18.13 -14.72 -12.98
CA GLY A 32 -18.50 -15.89 -12.19
C GLY A 32 -19.35 -15.54 -10.98
N SER A 33 -20.34 -16.38 -10.67
CA SER A 33 -21.14 -16.36 -9.45
C SER A 33 -21.39 -17.79 -8.97
N LEU A 34 -21.23 -18.04 -7.68
CA LEU A 34 -21.52 -19.34 -7.08
C LEU A 34 -23.04 -19.61 -7.12
N VAL A 35 -23.44 -20.81 -7.56
CA VAL A 35 -24.83 -21.27 -7.54
C VAL A 35 -25.07 -22.20 -6.35
N ASP A 36 -24.11 -23.09 -6.12
CA ASP A 36 -24.02 -24.02 -5.00
C ASP A 36 -22.55 -24.31 -4.71
N GLU A 37 -22.25 -25.15 -3.72
CA GLU A 37 -20.89 -25.43 -3.24
C GLU A 37 -19.93 -25.98 -4.32
N HIS A 38 -20.44 -26.49 -5.44
CA HIS A 38 -19.63 -27.06 -6.52
C HIS A 38 -19.85 -26.40 -7.88
N THR A 39 -20.89 -25.59 -8.05
CA THR A 39 -21.31 -25.06 -9.35
C THR A 39 -21.11 -23.55 -9.45
N VAL A 40 -20.41 -23.14 -10.50
CA VAL A 40 -20.24 -21.73 -10.88
C VAL A 40 -21.06 -21.45 -12.13
N ARG A 41 -21.91 -20.43 -12.05
CA ARG A 41 -22.53 -19.78 -13.20
C ARG A 41 -21.61 -18.69 -13.71
N ALA A 42 -21.33 -18.68 -15.00
CA ALA A 42 -20.49 -17.68 -15.65
C ALA A 42 -21.27 -17.01 -16.78
N VAL A 43 -21.19 -15.68 -16.87
CA VAL A 43 -21.86 -14.86 -17.90
C VAL A 43 -20.84 -14.01 -18.64
N ASP A 44 -20.82 -14.07 -19.98
CA ASP A 44 -19.94 -13.24 -20.80
C ASP A 44 -20.51 -11.82 -21.02
N ALA A 45 -19.73 -10.96 -21.68
CA ALA A 45 -20.14 -9.59 -22.00
C ALA A 45 -21.36 -9.49 -22.94
N LYS A 46 -21.73 -10.58 -23.64
CA LYS A 46 -22.89 -10.65 -24.52
C LYS A 46 -24.12 -11.27 -23.82
N GLY A 47 -24.01 -11.58 -22.52
CA GLY A 47 -25.08 -12.21 -21.75
C GLY A 47 -25.19 -13.72 -21.96
N LYS A 48 -24.26 -14.36 -22.69
CA LYS A 48 -24.26 -15.81 -22.83
C LYS A 48 -23.85 -16.45 -21.51
N GLU A 49 -24.68 -17.38 -21.05
CA GLU A 49 -24.48 -18.10 -19.80
C GLU A 49 -23.84 -19.48 -20.02
N MET A 50 -23.02 -19.90 -19.06
CA MET A 50 -22.59 -21.27 -18.91
C MET A 50 -22.55 -21.67 -17.43
N LYS A 51 -22.71 -22.97 -17.16
CA LYS A 51 -22.50 -23.56 -15.83
C LYS A 51 -21.34 -24.53 -15.87
N MET A 52 -20.57 -24.57 -14.79
CA MET A 52 -19.41 -25.46 -14.62
C MET A 52 -19.41 -26.00 -13.21
N SER A 53 -19.07 -27.27 -13.05
CA SER A 53 -18.78 -27.86 -11.74
C SER A 53 -17.27 -27.97 -11.51
N ALA A 54 -16.85 -27.81 -10.26
CA ALA A 54 -15.45 -27.96 -9.85
C ALA A 54 -15.36 -28.71 -8.52
N ARG A 55 -14.29 -29.50 -8.35
CA ARG A 55 -13.99 -30.16 -7.07
C ARG A 55 -13.63 -29.11 -6.01
N ASN A 56 -12.69 -28.24 -6.32
CA ASN A 56 -12.25 -27.13 -5.48
C ASN A 56 -12.51 -25.80 -6.18
N ILE A 57 -12.93 -24.79 -5.43
CA ILE A 57 -13.17 -23.42 -5.91
C ILE A 57 -12.29 -22.47 -5.11
N VAL A 58 -11.59 -21.56 -5.79
CA VAL A 58 -10.76 -20.53 -5.14
C VAL A 58 -11.29 -19.16 -5.54
N PHE A 59 -11.72 -18.39 -4.56
CA PHE A 59 -12.06 -16.98 -4.76
C PHE A 59 -10.79 -16.13 -4.69
N ALA A 60 -10.65 -15.24 -5.69
CA ALA A 60 -9.54 -14.30 -5.83
C ALA A 60 -10.00 -13.04 -6.57
N ALA A 61 -11.19 -12.53 -6.21
CA ALA A 61 -11.86 -11.46 -6.96
C ALA A 61 -11.31 -10.04 -6.69
N GLY A 62 -10.45 -9.88 -5.69
CA GLY A 62 -9.87 -8.59 -5.29
C GLY A 62 -10.88 -7.57 -4.76
N GLY A 63 -10.42 -6.32 -4.64
CA GLY A 63 -11.24 -5.15 -4.36
C GLY A 63 -11.42 -4.22 -5.56
N ARG A 64 -12.28 -3.22 -5.39
CA ARG A 64 -12.48 -2.10 -6.33
C ARG A 64 -12.57 -0.79 -5.55
N PRO A 65 -12.14 0.36 -6.11
CA PRO A 65 -12.21 1.64 -5.41
C PRO A 65 -13.63 1.99 -4.91
N LYS A 66 -13.71 2.64 -3.74
CA LYS A 66 -14.97 3.18 -3.18
C LYS A 66 -15.19 4.62 -3.59
N TYR A 67 -16.45 4.94 -3.86
CA TYR A 67 -16.94 6.32 -3.87
C TYR A 67 -17.65 6.66 -2.55
N PRO A 68 -17.48 7.89 -2.02
CA PRO A 68 -18.23 8.32 -0.84
C PRO A 68 -19.70 8.57 -1.17
N THR A 69 -20.59 7.71 -0.67
CA THR A 69 -22.04 7.76 -0.94
C THR A 69 -22.75 9.00 -0.39
N HIS A 70 -22.15 9.67 0.60
CA HIS A 70 -22.70 10.86 1.25
C HIS A 70 -22.28 12.17 0.57
N VAL A 71 -21.52 12.11 -0.53
CA VAL A 71 -21.02 13.28 -1.27
C VAL A 71 -21.70 13.31 -2.64
N PRO A 72 -22.73 14.15 -2.83
CA PRO A 72 -23.35 14.30 -4.15
C PRO A 72 -22.34 14.71 -5.21
N GLY A 73 -22.43 14.09 -6.39
CA GLY A 73 -21.52 14.31 -7.52
C GLY A 73 -20.19 13.55 -7.43
N ALA A 74 -19.92 12.78 -6.37
CA ALA A 74 -18.66 12.05 -6.23
C ALA A 74 -18.44 11.00 -7.34
N GLU A 75 -19.42 10.11 -7.55
CA GLU A 75 -19.35 9.06 -8.58
C GLU A 75 -19.55 9.60 -10.00
N GLU A 76 -20.43 10.60 -10.16
CA GLU A 76 -20.75 11.18 -11.47
C GLU A 76 -19.58 11.96 -12.08
N PHE A 77 -18.78 12.65 -11.24
CA PHE A 77 -17.74 13.57 -11.73
C PHE A 77 -16.32 13.20 -11.33
N GLY A 78 -16.15 12.36 -10.30
CA GLY A 78 -14.83 11.98 -9.81
C GLY A 78 -14.30 10.70 -10.46
N ILE A 79 -12.99 10.56 -10.37
CA ILE A 79 -12.23 9.40 -10.85
C ILE A 79 -11.65 8.63 -9.67
N THR A 80 -11.13 7.44 -9.93
CA THR A 80 -10.45 6.58 -8.97
C THR A 80 -9.09 6.13 -9.51
N SER A 81 -8.37 5.31 -8.74
CA SER A 81 -7.15 4.67 -9.21
C SER A 81 -7.38 3.77 -10.44
N ASP A 82 -8.60 3.26 -10.65
CA ASP A 82 -8.93 2.49 -11.87
C ASP A 82 -8.85 3.36 -13.13
N ASP A 83 -9.10 4.66 -13.00
CA ASP A 83 -9.22 5.59 -14.13
C ASP A 83 -7.92 6.35 -14.39
N VAL A 84 -7.19 6.75 -13.35
CA VAL A 84 -6.05 7.69 -13.44
C VAL A 84 -4.95 7.19 -14.40
N PHE A 85 -4.70 5.88 -14.45
CA PHE A 85 -3.72 5.26 -15.34
C PHE A 85 -4.21 5.10 -16.78
N TRP A 86 -5.51 5.30 -17.01
CA TRP A 86 -6.20 5.12 -18.29
C TRP A 86 -6.75 6.43 -18.88
N LEU A 87 -6.52 7.58 -18.22
CA LEU A 87 -6.92 8.88 -18.73
C LEU A 87 -6.30 9.17 -20.10
N ASN A 88 -7.13 9.64 -21.04
CA ASN A 88 -6.68 10.07 -22.37
C ASN A 88 -6.05 11.46 -22.35
N GLU A 89 -6.51 12.32 -21.44
CA GLU A 89 -6.10 13.71 -21.28
C GLU A 89 -5.45 13.92 -19.90
N SER A 90 -4.61 14.94 -19.78
CA SER A 90 -4.01 15.29 -18.49
C SER A 90 -5.08 15.66 -17.45
N PRO A 91 -5.00 15.14 -16.20
CA PRO A 91 -5.93 15.52 -15.14
C PRO A 91 -5.71 16.95 -14.63
N LYS A 92 -4.62 17.63 -15.03
CA LYS A 92 -4.29 19.03 -14.67
C LYS A 92 -4.39 19.26 -13.15
N LYS A 93 -5.00 20.37 -12.70
CA LYS A 93 -5.16 20.66 -11.27
C LYS A 93 -6.04 19.59 -10.61
N THR A 94 -5.47 18.79 -9.72
CA THR A 94 -6.11 17.57 -9.19
C THR A 94 -6.27 17.63 -7.67
N LEU A 95 -7.48 17.39 -7.19
CA LEU A 95 -7.73 17.10 -5.77
C LEU A 95 -7.72 15.59 -5.56
N VAL A 96 -6.83 15.10 -4.71
CA VAL A 96 -6.84 13.71 -4.24
C VAL A 96 -7.51 13.66 -2.87
N VAL A 97 -8.65 12.99 -2.76
CA VAL A 97 -9.36 12.83 -1.48
C VAL A 97 -9.05 11.46 -0.90
N GLY A 98 -8.34 11.45 0.22
CA GLY A 98 -7.81 10.24 0.85
C GLY A 98 -6.44 10.48 1.45
N ALA A 99 -5.99 9.52 2.28
CA ALA A 99 -4.66 9.57 2.90
C ALA A 99 -4.08 8.15 3.08
N SER A 100 -4.50 7.20 2.25
CA SER A 100 -3.89 5.87 2.12
C SER A 100 -2.61 5.94 1.28
N TYR A 101 -1.90 4.83 1.16
CA TYR A 101 -0.74 4.73 0.27
C TYR A 101 -1.14 5.09 -1.17
N VAL A 102 -2.26 4.57 -1.70
CA VAL A 102 -2.78 4.92 -3.04
C VAL A 102 -2.95 6.44 -3.20
N ALA A 103 -3.51 7.11 -2.18
CA ALA A 103 -3.73 8.56 -2.23
C ALA A 103 -2.40 9.32 -2.32
N LEU A 104 -1.43 8.98 -1.46
CA LEU A 104 -0.15 9.68 -1.39
C LEU A 104 0.76 9.36 -2.57
N GLU A 105 0.77 8.13 -3.06
CA GLU A 105 1.48 7.72 -4.27
C GLU A 105 0.93 8.46 -5.49
N CYS A 106 -0.39 8.48 -5.66
CA CYS A 106 -1.03 9.21 -6.76
C CYS A 106 -0.75 10.69 -6.70
N ALA A 107 -0.93 11.32 -5.55
CA ALA A 107 -0.61 12.72 -5.38
C ALA A 107 0.88 13.01 -5.64
N GLY A 108 1.74 12.11 -5.17
CA GLY A 108 3.18 12.14 -5.36
C GLY A 108 3.58 12.19 -6.82
N PHE A 109 3.17 11.21 -7.62
CA PHE A 109 3.55 11.18 -9.02
C PHE A 109 2.88 12.29 -9.84
N LEU A 110 1.65 12.70 -9.51
CA LEU A 110 0.96 13.80 -10.20
C LEU A 110 1.73 15.12 -10.02
N ALA A 111 2.16 15.43 -8.80
CA ALA A 111 3.03 16.57 -8.55
C ALA A 111 4.42 16.40 -9.17
N GLY A 112 5.00 15.20 -9.10
CA GLY A 112 6.30 14.89 -9.70
C GLY A 112 6.37 15.08 -11.22
N ILE A 113 5.23 14.97 -11.92
CA ILE A 113 5.11 15.30 -13.35
C ILE A 113 4.65 16.74 -13.62
N GLY A 114 4.63 17.59 -12.58
CA GLY A 114 4.38 19.03 -12.68
C GLY A 114 2.92 19.48 -12.56
N LEU A 115 2.01 18.64 -12.04
CA LEU A 115 0.59 19.03 -11.88
C LEU A 115 0.30 19.63 -10.51
N ASP A 116 -0.50 20.70 -10.48
CA ASP A 116 -1.01 21.30 -9.24
C ASP A 116 -1.89 20.29 -8.50
N THR A 117 -1.39 19.79 -7.38
CA THR A 117 -1.96 18.64 -6.68
C THR A 117 -2.23 18.99 -5.23
N THR A 118 -3.47 18.76 -4.78
CA THR A 118 -3.88 18.92 -3.39
C THR A 118 -4.35 17.59 -2.83
N VAL A 119 -3.93 17.24 -1.62
CA VAL A 119 -4.41 16.06 -0.87
C VAL A 119 -5.35 16.50 0.25
N MET A 120 -6.56 15.96 0.29
CA MET A 120 -7.51 16.20 1.37
C MET A 120 -7.48 15.06 2.38
N VAL A 121 -7.07 15.38 3.60
CA VAL A 121 -6.86 14.39 4.67
C VAL A 121 -7.87 14.59 5.79
N ARG A 122 -8.69 13.56 6.05
CA ARG A 122 -9.73 13.64 7.10
C ARG A 122 -9.19 13.63 8.52
N ARG A 123 -8.17 12.81 8.81
CA ARG A 123 -7.64 12.64 10.19
C ARG A 123 -6.13 12.52 10.27
N ILE A 124 -5.58 11.42 9.75
CA ILE A 124 -4.16 11.07 9.78
C ILE A 124 -3.80 10.43 8.43
N ALA A 125 -2.55 10.54 8.04
CA ALA A 125 -2.00 9.87 6.87
C ALA A 125 -1.53 8.45 7.21
N LEU A 126 -1.57 7.56 6.20
CA LEU A 126 -1.11 6.18 6.26
C LEU A 126 -1.56 5.46 7.55
N ARG A 127 -2.87 5.52 7.86
CA ARG A 127 -3.42 4.81 9.02
C ARG A 127 -3.01 3.34 8.98
N GLY A 128 -2.45 2.85 10.07
CA GLY A 128 -1.95 1.47 10.20
C GLY A 128 -0.46 1.31 9.93
N PHE A 129 0.20 2.35 9.40
CA PHE A 129 1.66 2.46 9.38
C PHE A 129 2.15 3.25 10.59
N ASP A 130 3.44 3.14 10.85
CA ASP A 130 4.14 3.95 11.84
C ASP A 130 3.91 5.46 11.61
N GLN A 131 3.30 6.12 12.59
CA GLN A 131 2.84 7.50 12.43
C GLN A 131 3.98 8.52 12.40
N GLN A 132 5.15 8.23 12.98
CA GLN A 132 6.31 9.10 12.83
C GLN A 132 6.78 9.10 11.37
N MET A 133 6.88 7.90 10.79
CA MET A 133 7.31 7.74 9.39
C MET A 133 6.29 8.37 8.43
N SER A 134 5.00 8.19 8.70
CA SER A 134 3.96 8.85 7.91
C SER A 134 4.06 10.37 7.95
N GLY A 135 4.42 10.96 9.10
CA GLY A 135 4.63 12.41 9.21
C GLY A 135 5.80 12.89 8.34
N LEU A 136 6.93 12.17 8.38
CA LEU A 136 8.10 12.49 7.55
C LEU A 136 7.76 12.43 6.05
N VAL A 137 7.01 11.41 5.62
CA VAL A 137 6.55 11.28 4.24
C VAL A 137 5.71 12.50 3.83
N THR A 138 4.73 12.90 4.64
CA THR A 138 3.86 14.04 4.28
C THR A 138 4.57 15.37 4.34
N VAL A 139 5.50 15.57 5.28
CA VAL A 139 6.35 16.78 5.34
C VAL A 139 7.23 16.89 4.10
N TYR A 140 7.81 15.78 3.63
CA TYR A 140 8.57 15.78 2.38
C TYR A 140 7.68 16.16 1.20
N MET A 141 6.48 15.59 1.11
CA MET A 141 5.51 15.91 0.05
C MET A 141 5.11 17.39 0.05
N GLU A 142 4.83 17.97 1.22
CA GLU A 142 4.53 19.39 1.38
C GLU A 142 5.68 20.29 0.94
N ALA A 143 6.90 19.98 1.38
CA ALA A 143 8.11 20.70 0.98
C ALA A 143 8.38 20.64 -0.54
N HIS A 144 7.85 19.63 -1.22
CA HIS A 144 8.00 19.43 -2.67
C HIS A 144 6.74 19.79 -3.46
N GLY A 145 5.93 20.71 -2.93
CA GLY A 145 4.89 21.42 -3.69
C GLY A 145 3.50 20.76 -3.68
N ILE A 146 3.30 19.68 -2.93
CA ILE A 146 1.99 19.07 -2.74
C ILE A 146 1.25 19.82 -1.64
N LYS A 147 0.04 20.32 -1.94
CA LYS A 147 -0.78 21.04 -0.95
C LYS A 147 -1.56 20.03 -0.11
N PHE A 148 -1.75 20.30 1.18
CA PHE A 148 -2.58 19.47 2.04
C PHE A 148 -3.72 20.28 2.67
N SER A 149 -4.93 19.75 2.57
CA SER A 149 -6.12 20.20 3.31
C SER A 149 -6.35 19.23 4.46
N TRP A 150 -5.71 19.52 5.60
CA TRP A 150 -5.75 18.70 6.80
C TRP A 150 -7.07 18.86 7.56
N LYS A 151 -7.53 17.76 8.16
CA LYS A 151 -8.79 17.70 8.92
C LYS A 151 -9.98 18.17 8.09
N CYS A 152 -10.00 17.90 6.78
CA CYS A 152 -11.09 18.28 5.90
C CYS A 152 -11.94 17.08 5.47
N THR A 153 -13.23 17.30 5.21
CA THR A 153 -14.12 16.30 4.61
C THR A 153 -14.92 16.89 3.45
N PRO A 154 -14.97 16.22 2.28
CA PRO A 154 -15.78 16.68 1.15
C PRO A 154 -17.27 16.68 1.51
N LYS A 155 -18.02 17.62 0.94
CA LYS A 155 -19.48 17.75 1.11
C LYS A 155 -20.21 17.59 -0.21
N ARG A 156 -19.67 18.12 -1.31
CA ARG A 156 -20.29 18.06 -2.64
C ARG A 156 -19.27 18.31 -3.74
N VAL A 157 -19.49 17.70 -4.91
CA VAL A 157 -18.80 18.03 -6.17
C VAL A 157 -19.84 18.48 -7.19
N LYS A 158 -19.58 19.60 -7.87
CA LYS A 158 -20.44 20.13 -8.94
C LYS A 158 -19.61 20.42 -10.18
N LYS A 159 -20.05 19.93 -11.34
CA LYS A 159 -19.48 20.34 -12.63
C LYS A 159 -20.00 21.72 -13.04
N LEU A 160 -19.09 22.64 -13.32
CA LEU A 160 -19.39 24.01 -13.75
C LEU A 160 -19.55 24.08 -15.28
N PRO A 161 -20.18 25.15 -15.83
CA PRO A 161 -20.27 25.36 -17.28
C PRO A 161 -18.91 25.42 -17.99
N SER A 162 -17.86 25.83 -17.29
CA SER A 162 -16.47 25.81 -17.79
C SER A 162 -15.87 24.40 -17.94
N GLY A 163 -16.55 23.37 -17.44
CA GLY A 163 -16.06 22.00 -17.37
C GLY A 163 -15.25 21.68 -16.11
N LEU A 164 -14.89 22.69 -15.29
CA LEU A 164 -14.20 22.49 -14.01
C LEU A 164 -15.13 21.87 -12.96
N LEU A 165 -14.53 21.15 -12.01
CA LEU A 165 -15.20 20.58 -10.85
C LEU A 165 -15.04 21.50 -9.65
N GLN A 166 -16.13 22.09 -9.18
CA GLN A 166 -16.15 22.80 -7.91
C GLN A 166 -16.35 21.80 -6.78
N VAL A 167 -15.43 21.76 -5.84
CA VAL A 167 -15.51 20.93 -4.64
C VAL A 167 -15.79 21.81 -3.45
N THR A 168 -16.81 21.45 -2.68
CA THR A 168 -17.13 22.06 -1.39
C THR A 168 -16.74 21.08 -0.29
N TRP A 169 -16.04 21.54 0.74
CA TRP A 169 -15.63 20.72 1.88
C TRP A 169 -15.73 21.49 3.19
N MET A 170 -15.75 20.75 4.29
CA MET A 170 -15.79 21.28 5.65
C MET A 170 -14.45 21.06 6.33
N ASP A 171 -13.92 22.12 6.96
CA ASP A 171 -12.84 22.01 7.93
C ASP A 171 -13.41 21.46 9.25
N LEU A 172 -12.87 20.36 9.75
CA LEU A 172 -13.37 19.66 10.94
C LEU A 172 -12.88 20.29 12.24
N ASN A 173 -11.91 21.19 12.21
CA ASN A 173 -11.46 21.96 13.36
C ASN A 173 -12.29 23.24 13.53
N THR A 174 -12.51 23.98 12.45
CA THR A 174 -13.21 25.29 12.50
C THR A 174 -14.71 25.18 12.19
N THR A 175 -15.15 24.06 11.61
CA THR A 175 -16.49 23.86 11.03
C THR A 175 -16.84 24.79 9.87
N GLU A 176 -15.84 25.52 9.34
CA GLU A 176 -16.00 26.39 8.19
C GLU A 176 -16.13 25.60 6.89
N GLU A 177 -16.93 26.13 5.97
CA GLU A 177 -17.08 25.60 4.62
C GLU A 177 -16.14 26.32 3.67
N HIS A 178 -15.39 25.54 2.90
CA HIS A 178 -14.48 26.04 1.88
C HIS A 178 -14.88 25.48 0.51
N GLN A 179 -14.45 26.19 -0.53
CA GLN A 179 -14.65 25.78 -1.91
C GLN A 179 -13.43 26.13 -2.77
N ASP A 180 -13.14 25.27 -3.74
CA ASP A 180 -12.15 25.51 -4.79
C ASP A 180 -12.54 24.71 -6.04
N THR A 181 -11.93 25.05 -7.17
CA THR A 181 -12.14 24.41 -8.47
C THR A 181 -10.93 23.58 -8.87
N PHE A 182 -11.21 22.41 -9.45
CA PHE A 182 -10.22 21.43 -9.91
C PHE A 182 -10.59 20.96 -11.32
N ASN A 183 -9.61 20.46 -12.05
CA ASN A 183 -9.83 19.77 -13.31
C ASN A 183 -10.23 18.30 -13.07
N SER A 184 -9.74 17.69 -12.00
CA SER A 184 -10.01 16.30 -11.64
C SER A 184 -10.12 16.14 -10.12
N VAL A 185 -10.97 15.20 -9.68
CA VAL A 185 -11.10 14.79 -8.28
C VAL A 185 -10.88 13.28 -8.22
N LEU A 186 -9.79 12.85 -7.57
CA LEU A 186 -9.41 11.45 -7.41
C LEU A 186 -9.85 10.94 -6.03
N TRP A 187 -10.72 9.95 -6.00
CA TRP A 187 -11.17 9.29 -4.78
C TRP A 187 -10.28 8.10 -4.44
N ALA A 188 -9.51 8.24 -3.37
CA ALA A 188 -8.65 7.19 -2.81
C ALA A 188 -9.04 6.93 -1.35
N VAL A 189 -10.34 6.63 -1.13
CA VAL A 189 -10.97 6.51 0.19
C VAL A 189 -11.18 5.04 0.63
N GLY A 190 -10.37 4.13 0.08
CA GLY A 190 -10.40 2.69 0.32
C GLY A 190 -11.14 1.90 -0.76
N GLU A 191 -11.25 0.59 -0.57
CA GLU A 191 -11.81 -0.34 -1.55
C GLU A 191 -13.06 -1.06 -1.03
N ALA A 192 -13.97 -1.39 -1.94
CA ALA A 192 -15.16 -2.21 -1.75
C ALA A 192 -14.95 -3.57 -2.40
N LEU A 193 -15.43 -4.61 -1.72
CA LEU A 193 -15.36 -5.97 -2.20
C LEU A 193 -16.64 -6.30 -2.94
N MET A 194 -16.52 -7.02 -4.06
CA MET A 194 -17.65 -7.33 -4.91
C MET A 194 -18.54 -8.42 -4.28
N HIS A 195 -19.79 -8.07 -3.96
CA HIS A 195 -20.94 -8.99 -3.77
C HIS A 195 -20.76 -10.15 -2.76
N LEU A 196 -20.13 -9.92 -1.61
CA LEU A 196 -20.06 -10.91 -0.53
C LEU A 196 -20.91 -10.46 0.67
N LYS A 197 -21.87 -11.30 1.11
CA LYS A 197 -22.80 -11.04 2.22
C LYS A 197 -22.16 -11.27 3.62
N HIS A 198 -20.88 -10.93 3.80
CA HIS A 198 -20.16 -11.14 5.06
C HIS A 198 -19.74 -9.83 5.73
N ILE A 199 -19.38 -9.91 7.01
CA ILE A 199 -18.94 -8.77 7.84
C ILE A 199 -17.77 -8.07 7.14
N ASN A 200 -17.87 -6.76 6.95
CA ASN A 200 -16.95 -5.92 6.15
C ASN A 200 -16.78 -6.28 4.66
N GLY A 201 -17.55 -7.25 4.15
CA GLY A 201 -17.47 -7.73 2.77
C GLY A 201 -16.30 -8.68 2.48
N LYS A 202 -15.47 -9.01 3.48
CA LYS A 202 -14.37 -10.00 3.38
C LYS A 202 -14.85 -11.41 3.71
N ILE A 203 -14.12 -12.41 3.22
CA ILE A 203 -14.36 -13.82 3.50
C ILE A 203 -13.48 -14.24 4.67
N ILE A 204 -14.13 -14.75 5.73
CA ILE A 204 -13.44 -15.39 6.86
C ILE A 204 -12.75 -16.65 6.33
N VAL A 205 -11.46 -16.77 6.58
CA VAL A 205 -10.66 -17.94 6.19
C VAL A 205 -9.86 -18.48 7.37
N ALA A 206 -9.64 -19.79 7.36
CA ALA A 206 -8.67 -20.44 8.22
C ALA A 206 -7.22 -20.16 7.75
N ALA A 207 -6.24 -20.63 8.54
CA ALA A 207 -4.81 -20.44 8.28
C ALA A 207 -4.32 -21.05 6.95
N ASP A 208 -5.07 -21.98 6.38
CA ASP A 208 -4.81 -22.67 5.11
C ASP A 208 -5.65 -22.15 3.94
N GLU A 209 -6.24 -20.96 4.10
CA GLU A 209 -7.08 -20.25 3.13
C GLU A 209 -8.47 -20.88 2.89
N ALA A 210 -8.84 -21.92 3.64
CA ALA A 210 -10.17 -22.53 3.57
C ALA A 210 -11.25 -21.60 4.14
N THR A 211 -12.41 -21.57 3.50
CA THR A 211 -13.61 -20.89 4.02
C THR A 211 -14.38 -21.83 4.96
N SER A 212 -15.58 -21.42 5.41
CA SER A 212 -16.49 -22.32 6.16
C SER A 212 -17.01 -23.50 5.31
N VAL A 213 -16.87 -23.45 3.98
CA VAL A 213 -17.24 -24.55 3.07
C VAL A 213 -15.95 -25.30 2.68
N PRO A 214 -15.80 -26.60 2.98
CA PRO A 214 -14.51 -27.30 2.91
C PRO A 214 -13.78 -27.29 1.56
N ASN A 215 -14.51 -27.21 0.45
CA ASN A 215 -13.96 -27.21 -0.90
C ASN A 215 -13.84 -25.81 -1.52
N ILE A 216 -14.13 -24.76 -0.75
CA ILE A 216 -14.06 -23.36 -1.17
C ILE A 216 -12.98 -22.65 -0.36
N PHE A 217 -12.10 -21.95 -1.07
CA PHE A 217 -10.96 -21.21 -0.52
C PHE A 217 -11.03 -19.75 -0.95
N ALA A 218 -10.38 -18.84 -0.21
CA ALA A 218 -10.26 -17.44 -0.60
C ALA A 218 -8.83 -16.93 -0.38
N ILE A 219 -8.29 -16.21 -1.37
CA ILE A 219 -6.93 -15.66 -1.34
C ILE A 219 -6.92 -14.18 -1.77
N GLY A 220 -5.87 -13.46 -1.37
CA GLY A 220 -5.71 -12.04 -1.69
C GLY A 220 -6.65 -11.15 -0.88
N ASP A 221 -6.99 -9.99 -1.44
CA ASP A 221 -7.59 -8.87 -0.69
C ASP A 221 -8.98 -9.20 -0.10
N ILE A 222 -9.66 -10.17 -0.70
CA ILE A 222 -10.96 -10.66 -0.23
C ILE A 222 -10.86 -11.48 1.06
N ALA A 223 -9.69 -12.00 1.42
CA ALA A 223 -9.50 -12.81 2.62
C ALA A 223 -9.33 -11.91 3.86
N GLU A 224 -10.14 -12.17 4.90
CA GLU A 224 -10.10 -11.38 6.13
C GLU A 224 -8.78 -11.55 6.89
N GLY A 225 -8.29 -10.45 7.46
CA GLY A 225 -7.06 -10.44 8.27
C GLY A 225 -5.76 -10.64 7.49
N ARG A 226 -5.81 -10.66 6.15
CA ARG A 226 -4.61 -10.83 5.30
C ARG A 226 -4.13 -9.48 4.74
N PRO A 227 -2.81 -9.26 4.59
CA PRO A 227 -2.26 -8.10 3.90
C PRO A 227 -2.72 -8.04 2.44
N GLU A 228 -3.24 -6.88 2.02
CA GLU A 228 -3.71 -6.58 0.67
C GLU A 228 -2.53 -6.24 -0.25
N LEU A 229 -1.68 -7.23 -0.53
CA LEU A 229 -0.44 -7.05 -1.29
C LEU A 229 -0.31 -8.12 -2.38
N THR A 230 0.16 -7.71 -3.55
CA THR A 230 0.35 -8.63 -4.69
C THR A 230 1.25 -9.84 -4.35
N PRO A 231 2.43 -9.68 -3.70
CA PRO A 231 3.29 -10.81 -3.38
C PRO A 231 2.67 -11.83 -2.40
N THR A 232 1.87 -11.37 -1.43
CA THR A 232 1.19 -12.27 -0.48
C THR A 232 0.11 -13.08 -1.16
N ALA A 233 -0.69 -12.47 -2.04
CA ALA A 233 -1.71 -13.17 -2.84
C ALA A 233 -1.08 -14.23 -3.77
N ILE A 234 0.02 -13.89 -4.46
CA ILE A 234 0.74 -14.83 -5.33
C ILE A 234 1.30 -16.02 -4.53
N LYS A 235 1.96 -15.75 -3.39
CA LYS A 235 2.56 -16.81 -2.56
C LYS A 235 1.49 -17.70 -1.94
N ALA A 236 0.42 -17.13 -1.41
CA ALA A 236 -0.72 -17.87 -0.88
C ALA A 236 -1.35 -18.78 -1.94
N GLY A 237 -1.64 -18.26 -3.13
CA GLY A 237 -2.19 -19.06 -4.23
C GLY A 237 -1.28 -20.20 -4.69
N ARG A 238 0.03 -19.98 -4.75
CA ARG A 238 1.02 -21.02 -5.07
C ARG A 238 1.06 -22.13 -4.02
N LEU A 239 1.11 -21.75 -2.74
CA LEU A 239 1.14 -22.71 -1.63
C LEU A 239 -0.17 -23.49 -1.54
N LEU A 240 -1.31 -22.82 -1.64
CA LEU A 240 -2.63 -23.45 -1.69
C LEU A 240 -2.72 -24.45 -2.84
N ALA A 241 -2.31 -24.08 -4.06
CA ALA A 241 -2.32 -24.99 -5.21
C ALA A 241 -1.48 -26.26 -4.95
N ARG A 242 -0.32 -26.14 -4.30
CA ARG A 242 0.53 -27.28 -3.92
C ARG A 242 -0.15 -28.18 -2.88
N ARG A 243 -0.81 -27.60 -1.88
CA ARG A 243 -1.57 -28.35 -0.88
C ARG A 243 -2.75 -29.11 -1.48
N LEU A 244 -3.53 -28.45 -2.35
CA LEU A 244 -4.69 -29.05 -2.99
C LEU A 244 -4.37 -30.25 -3.89
N VAL A 245 -3.15 -30.31 -4.44
CA VAL A 245 -2.68 -31.47 -5.24
C VAL A 245 -1.82 -32.46 -4.44
N GLY A 246 -1.80 -32.34 -3.11
CA GLY A 246 -1.09 -33.25 -2.21
C GLY A 246 0.45 -33.20 -2.32
N ARG A 247 1.02 -32.08 -2.80
CA ARG A 247 2.47 -31.92 -2.98
C ARG A 247 3.16 -31.10 -1.90
N SER A 248 2.42 -30.58 -0.93
CA SER A 248 2.97 -29.83 0.21
C SER A 248 1.95 -29.77 1.35
N THR A 249 2.44 -29.55 2.57
CA THR A 249 1.66 -29.16 3.75
C THR A 249 1.94 -27.72 4.20
N GLU A 250 2.84 -27.02 3.50
CA GLU A 250 3.31 -25.69 3.85
C GLU A 250 2.19 -24.64 3.78
N LEU A 251 2.02 -23.92 4.88
CA LEU A 251 1.10 -22.80 5.00
C LEU A 251 1.78 -21.48 4.63
N MET A 252 0.98 -20.47 4.27
CA MET A 252 1.51 -19.14 4.04
C MET A 252 1.84 -18.47 5.38
N ASN A 253 3.08 -17.99 5.51
CA ASN A 253 3.46 -17.10 6.61
C ASN A 253 3.11 -15.65 6.25
N TYR A 254 2.19 -15.04 7.02
CA TYR A 254 1.76 -13.66 6.86
C TYR A 254 2.40 -12.70 7.88
N GLU A 255 3.29 -13.19 8.74
CA GLU A 255 4.03 -12.37 9.68
C GLU A 255 5.19 -11.65 8.98
N ASN A 256 5.46 -10.41 9.41
CA ASN A 256 6.60 -9.59 8.96
C ASN A 256 6.72 -9.49 7.43
N VAL A 257 5.59 -9.34 6.74
CA VAL A 257 5.58 -9.05 5.31
C VAL A 257 6.09 -7.61 5.11
N ALA A 258 7.22 -7.48 4.42
CA ALA A 258 7.75 -6.18 4.05
C ALA A 258 6.84 -5.44 3.07
N THR A 259 6.76 -4.12 3.22
CA THR A 259 5.95 -3.24 2.38
C THR A 259 6.73 -1.97 2.05
N THR A 260 6.45 -1.38 0.91
CA THR A 260 6.98 -0.06 0.52
C THR A 260 5.86 0.80 -0.04
N VAL A 261 5.77 2.04 0.43
CA VAL A 261 4.90 3.08 -0.10
C VAL A 261 5.75 3.95 -1.03
N PHE A 262 5.36 4.03 -2.30
CA PHE A 262 6.12 4.68 -3.37
C PHE A 262 5.78 6.16 -3.52
N THR A 263 5.85 6.89 -2.40
CA THR A 263 5.78 8.36 -2.38
C THR A 263 7.04 9.01 -2.98
N PRO A 264 7.03 10.33 -3.26
CA PRO A 264 8.19 11.00 -3.87
C PRO A 264 9.51 10.79 -3.11
N LEU A 265 9.43 10.69 -1.79
CA LEU A 265 10.42 10.00 -0.96
C LEU A 265 9.80 8.68 -0.52
N GLU A 266 10.38 7.55 -0.92
CA GLU A 266 9.80 6.24 -0.64
C GLU A 266 9.88 5.92 0.85
N TYR A 267 8.94 5.11 1.33
CA TYR A 267 8.91 4.60 2.69
C TYR A 267 8.80 3.08 2.69
N GLY A 268 9.88 2.41 3.07
CA GLY A 268 9.95 0.97 3.26
C GLY A 268 9.84 0.58 4.73
N CYS A 269 9.11 -0.49 5.02
CA CYS A 269 9.05 -1.05 6.36
C CYS A 269 8.83 -2.57 6.39
N VAL A 270 9.22 -3.17 7.51
CA VAL A 270 8.95 -4.57 7.84
C VAL A 270 8.81 -4.71 9.36
N GLY A 271 7.86 -5.55 9.79
CA GLY A 271 7.59 -5.77 11.21
C GLY A 271 6.61 -4.76 11.80
N LEU A 272 6.72 -4.53 13.11
CA LEU A 272 5.84 -3.66 13.90
C LEU A 272 6.22 -2.19 13.73
N SER A 273 5.23 -1.30 13.76
CA SER A 273 5.48 0.10 14.05
C SER A 273 5.92 0.29 15.50
N GLU A 274 6.53 1.44 15.81
CA GLU A 274 6.96 1.76 17.16
C GLU A 274 5.79 1.78 18.14
N GLU A 275 4.68 2.44 17.79
CA GLU A 275 3.48 2.52 18.63
C GLU A 275 2.84 1.15 18.85
N GLU A 276 2.93 0.24 17.88
CA GLU A 276 2.39 -1.12 18.01
C GLU A 276 3.32 -2.01 18.85
N ALA A 277 4.63 -1.84 18.73
CA ALA A 277 5.60 -2.53 19.57
C ALA A 277 5.44 -2.11 21.04
N GLU A 278 5.34 -0.80 21.31
CA GLU A 278 5.05 -0.27 22.65
C GLU A 278 3.72 -0.81 23.19
N ARG A 279 2.67 -0.86 22.36
CA ARG A 279 1.36 -1.39 22.77
C ARG A 279 1.40 -2.88 23.11
N ARG A 280 2.19 -3.67 22.38
CA ARG A 280 2.28 -5.14 22.57
C ARG A 280 3.20 -5.56 23.72
N HIS A 281 4.31 -4.84 23.92
CA HIS A 281 5.38 -5.27 24.82
C HIS A 281 5.57 -4.34 26.03
N GLY A 282 4.97 -3.15 26.01
CA GLY A 282 5.20 -2.09 26.99
C GLY A 282 6.36 -1.19 26.58
N LYS A 283 6.19 0.13 26.77
CA LYS A 283 7.17 1.15 26.37
C LYS A 283 8.55 0.96 27.01
N ASP A 284 8.59 0.48 28.25
CA ASP A 284 9.85 0.23 28.97
C ASP A 284 10.57 -1.05 28.50
N GLN A 285 9.94 -1.86 27.64
CA GLN A 285 10.54 -3.05 27.03
C GLN A 285 11.01 -2.81 25.59
N ILE A 286 10.91 -1.58 25.08
CA ILE A 286 11.27 -1.22 23.71
C ILE A 286 12.49 -0.31 23.71
N GLU A 287 13.44 -0.60 22.82
CA GLU A 287 14.55 0.29 22.48
C GLU A 287 14.47 0.63 20.99
N VAL A 288 14.66 1.91 20.64
CA VAL A 288 14.55 2.38 19.26
C VAL A 288 15.85 3.05 18.85
N TYR A 289 16.56 2.42 17.91
CA TYR A 289 17.74 2.99 17.28
C TYR A 289 17.35 3.78 16.04
N HIS A 290 17.92 4.98 15.84
CA HIS A 290 17.52 5.83 14.73
C HIS A 290 18.61 6.79 14.26
N ALA A 291 18.48 7.27 13.02
CA ALA A 291 19.35 8.28 12.44
C ALA A 291 18.65 8.99 11.26
N PHE A 292 18.97 10.26 11.07
CA PHE A 292 18.82 10.92 9.76
C PHE A 292 20.08 10.67 8.94
N TYR A 293 19.95 10.65 7.62
CA TYR A 293 21.10 10.46 6.73
C TYR A 293 20.92 11.25 5.43
N LYS A 294 22.00 11.42 4.69
CA LYS A 294 21.96 12.06 3.37
C LYS A 294 22.49 11.10 2.31
N PRO A 295 21.68 10.69 1.32
CA PRO A 295 22.17 9.95 0.15
C PRO A 295 23.34 10.70 -0.49
N LEU A 296 24.41 9.98 -0.87
CA LEU A 296 25.58 10.61 -1.49
C LEU A 296 25.17 11.36 -2.77
N GLU A 297 24.26 10.80 -3.54
CA GLU A 297 23.71 11.39 -4.77
C GLU A 297 23.00 12.73 -4.52
N PHE A 298 22.50 12.97 -3.29
CA PHE A 298 21.80 14.21 -2.93
C PHE A 298 22.77 15.33 -2.55
N THR A 299 24.06 15.02 -2.35
CA THR A 299 25.07 16.02 -1.99
C THR A 299 25.37 16.95 -3.16
N VAL A 300 25.84 16.40 -4.28
CA VAL A 300 26.15 17.16 -5.52
C VAL A 300 24.89 17.74 -6.15
N ALA A 301 23.76 17.03 -6.06
CA ALA A 301 22.48 17.53 -6.58
C ALA A 301 21.82 18.60 -5.70
N GLU A 302 22.45 18.95 -4.56
CA GLU A 302 21.93 19.92 -3.58
C GLU A 302 20.47 19.64 -3.16
N ARG A 303 20.12 18.36 -3.12
CA ARG A 303 18.77 17.93 -2.74
C ARG A 303 18.62 17.92 -1.23
N ASP A 304 17.43 18.28 -0.79
CA ASP A 304 17.03 18.14 0.60
C ASP A 304 16.99 16.66 1.02
N ALA A 305 17.51 16.39 2.22
CA ALA A 305 17.52 15.07 2.83
C ALA A 305 16.95 15.09 4.26
N THR A 306 16.26 16.15 4.65
CA THR A 306 15.81 16.34 6.05
C THR A 306 14.77 15.31 6.49
N GLN A 307 14.13 14.61 5.54
CA GLN A 307 13.21 13.49 5.81
C GLN A 307 13.79 12.11 5.45
N CYS A 308 15.06 12.02 5.03
CA CYS A 308 15.76 10.73 4.91
C CYS A 308 16.11 10.25 6.32
N TYR A 309 15.36 9.26 6.80
CA TYR A 309 15.41 8.82 8.19
C TYR A 309 15.23 7.31 8.27
N ILE A 310 15.89 6.72 9.24
CA ILE A 310 15.81 5.30 9.53
C ILE A 310 15.54 5.09 11.00
N LYS A 311 14.78 4.03 11.31
CA LYS A 311 14.70 3.51 12.66
C LYS A 311 14.53 2.00 12.71
N VAL A 312 15.06 1.42 13.76
CA VAL A 312 14.95 0.00 14.10
C VAL A 312 14.38 -0.10 15.51
N VAL A 313 13.24 -0.78 15.62
CA VAL A 313 12.52 -1.01 16.86
C VAL A 313 12.91 -2.39 17.38
N CYS A 314 13.45 -2.46 18.59
CA CYS A 314 13.95 -3.67 19.22
C CYS A 314 13.27 -3.91 20.57
N LEU A 315 13.28 -5.17 21.03
CA LEU A 315 13.16 -5.43 22.47
C LEU A 315 14.38 -4.82 23.20
N GLN A 316 14.15 -4.27 24.38
CA GLN A 316 15.21 -3.68 25.20
C GLN A 316 16.06 -4.76 25.89
N GLU A 317 15.41 -5.82 26.36
CA GLU A 317 16.07 -6.91 27.09
C GLU A 317 16.43 -8.10 26.18
N GLY A 318 17.28 -8.98 26.71
CA GLY A 318 17.75 -10.17 26.00
C GLY A 318 18.67 -9.81 24.83
N GLU A 319 18.53 -10.54 23.72
CA GLU A 319 19.35 -10.37 22.52
C GLU A 319 18.94 -9.15 21.67
N GLN A 320 18.07 -8.28 22.19
CA GLN A 320 17.54 -7.12 21.46
C GLN A 320 16.98 -7.50 20.08
N ARG A 321 16.05 -8.47 20.08
CA ARG A 321 15.36 -8.90 18.87
C ARG A 321 14.74 -7.71 18.15
N VAL A 322 14.98 -7.61 16.85
CA VAL A 322 14.36 -6.58 16.01
C VAL A 322 12.89 -6.94 15.78
N LEU A 323 12.01 -6.01 16.15
CA LEU A 323 10.56 -6.10 16.00
C LEU A 323 10.05 -5.31 14.80
N GLY A 324 10.76 -4.24 14.42
CA GLY A 324 10.38 -3.36 13.32
C GLY A 324 11.58 -2.66 12.70
N LEU A 325 11.52 -2.43 11.39
CA LEU A 325 12.50 -1.65 10.64
C LEU A 325 11.75 -0.71 9.70
N HIS A 326 12.16 0.56 9.71
CA HIS A 326 11.56 1.61 8.92
C HIS A 326 12.63 2.46 8.25
N PHE A 327 12.42 2.76 6.98
CA PHE A 327 13.36 3.47 6.14
C PHE A 327 12.61 4.44 5.22
N THR A 328 12.87 5.74 5.35
CA THR A 328 12.47 6.75 4.36
C THR A 328 13.68 7.18 3.54
N GLY A 329 13.56 7.15 2.22
CA GLY A 329 14.71 7.36 1.34
C GLY A 329 14.50 6.97 -0.11
N PRO A 330 15.51 7.20 -0.97
CA PRO A 330 15.52 6.63 -2.30
C PRO A 330 15.64 5.10 -2.25
N ASN A 331 14.94 4.40 -3.14
CA ASN A 331 15.01 2.94 -3.31
C ASN A 331 14.69 2.17 -2.02
N ALA A 332 13.74 2.65 -1.22
CA ALA A 332 13.38 2.08 0.07
C ALA A 332 12.92 0.62 -0.05
N GLY A 333 12.28 0.26 -1.16
CA GLY A 333 11.89 -1.12 -1.45
C GLY A 333 13.08 -2.07 -1.58
N GLU A 334 14.10 -1.64 -2.32
CA GLU A 334 15.32 -2.43 -2.54
C GLU A 334 16.08 -2.65 -1.22
N VAL A 335 16.19 -1.59 -0.41
CA VAL A 335 16.81 -1.67 0.93
C VAL A 335 16.02 -2.62 1.83
N THR A 336 14.71 -2.40 1.97
CA THR A 336 13.86 -3.14 2.91
C THR A 336 13.77 -4.63 2.56
N GLN A 337 13.77 -4.98 1.28
CA GLN A 337 13.67 -6.37 0.83
C GLN A 337 14.81 -7.23 1.40
N GLY A 338 16.05 -6.73 1.42
CA GLY A 338 17.20 -7.45 1.99
C GLY A 338 17.04 -7.72 3.48
N PHE A 339 16.67 -6.70 4.26
CA PHE A 339 16.49 -6.83 5.71
C PHE A 339 15.28 -7.68 6.10
N SER A 340 14.25 -7.77 5.25
CA SER A 340 13.07 -8.61 5.51
C SER A 340 13.40 -10.10 5.67
N LEU A 341 14.47 -10.58 5.03
CA LEU A 341 14.97 -11.94 5.24
C LEU A 341 15.47 -12.13 6.67
N GLY A 342 16.15 -11.14 7.23
CA GLY A 342 16.63 -11.16 8.61
C GLY A 342 15.50 -11.44 9.61
N PHE A 343 14.31 -10.88 9.40
CA PHE A 343 13.15 -11.12 10.27
C PHE A 343 12.73 -12.60 10.28
N GLN A 344 12.85 -13.30 9.15
CA GLN A 344 12.59 -14.73 9.06
C GLN A 344 13.66 -15.57 9.77
N CYS A 345 14.87 -15.01 9.94
CA CYS A 345 16.01 -15.64 10.59
C CYS A 345 16.22 -15.22 12.06
N GLY A 346 15.29 -14.45 12.65
CA GLY A 346 15.44 -13.96 14.03
C GLY A 346 16.44 -12.82 14.17
N LEU A 347 16.34 -11.79 13.34
CA LEU A 347 17.19 -10.60 13.39
C LEU A 347 17.26 -9.98 14.79
N THR A 348 18.47 -9.62 15.20
CA THR A 348 18.79 -8.91 16.45
C THR A 348 19.54 -7.64 16.12
N TYR A 349 19.57 -6.68 17.05
CA TYR A 349 20.39 -5.48 16.88
C TYR A 349 21.88 -5.82 16.72
N GLU A 350 22.37 -6.84 17.42
CA GLU A 350 23.76 -7.28 17.30
C GLU A 350 24.11 -7.78 15.89
N HIS A 351 23.19 -8.49 15.21
CA HIS A 351 23.38 -8.86 13.81
C HIS A 351 23.56 -7.64 12.90
N LEU A 352 22.79 -6.56 13.12
CA LEU A 352 22.95 -5.32 12.37
C LEU A 352 24.32 -4.68 12.66
N ARG A 353 24.67 -4.53 13.93
CA ARG A 353 25.94 -3.90 14.37
C ARG A 353 27.18 -4.63 13.88
N ASN A 354 27.13 -5.95 13.80
CA ASN A 354 28.27 -6.78 13.36
C ASN A 354 28.35 -6.93 11.84
N THR A 355 27.36 -6.45 11.08
CA THR A 355 27.36 -6.52 9.62
C THR A 355 28.27 -5.44 9.04
N VAL A 356 29.24 -5.85 8.20
CA VAL A 356 30.12 -4.90 7.50
C VAL A 356 29.34 -4.17 6.41
N ARG A 357 29.47 -2.84 6.41
CA ARG A 357 28.84 -1.93 5.45
C ARG A 357 29.38 -2.08 4.02
N THR A 358 28.49 -1.91 3.05
CA THR A 358 28.84 -1.63 1.65
C THR A 358 28.76 -0.12 1.44
N HIS A 359 29.86 0.50 0.99
CA HIS A 359 30.01 1.95 0.95
C HIS A 359 30.38 2.45 -0.47
N PRO A 360 29.80 3.57 -0.95
CA PRO A 360 28.72 4.36 -0.34
C PRO A 360 27.33 3.82 -0.70
N THR A 361 26.46 3.59 0.28
CA THR A 361 25.05 3.20 0.03
C THR A 361 24.09 3.79 1.07
N CYS A 362 22.83 4.02 0.73
CA CYS A 362 21.83 4.42 1.74
C CYS A 362 21.55 3.28 2.75
N ALA A 363 21.61 2.02 2.29
CA ALA A 363 21.34 0.86 3.13
C ALA A 363 22.36 0.68 4.26
N GLU A 364 23.60 1.16 4.10
CA GLU A 364 24.63 1.03 5.13
C GLU A 364 24.27 1.78 6.42
N GLU A 365 23.43 2.80 6.34
CA GLU A 365 23.02 3.59 7.49
C GLU A 365 22.26 2.74 8.52
N LEU A 366 21.53 1.71 8.09
CA LEU A 366 20.84 0.77 8.99
C LEU A 366 21.80 -0.05 9.86
N VAL A 367 22.99 -0.38 9.34
CA VAL A 367 24.02 -1.13 10.09
C VAL A 367 24.99 -0.21 10.86
N LYS A 368 24.85 1.12 10.70
CA LYS A 368 25.58 2.15 11.47
C LYS A 368 24.83 2.66 12.71
N LEU A 369 23.56 2.30 12.86
CA LEU A 369 22.69 2.80 13.92
C LEU A 369 23.25 2.54 15.33
N ASN A 370 23.40 3.60 16.12
CA ASN A 370 23.91 3.55 17.50
C ASN A 370 23.18 4.51 18.47
N ILE A 371 22.57 5.58 17.98
CA ILE A 371 21.79 6.53 18.79
C ILE A 371 20.42 5.92 19.07
N THR A 372 20.03 5.92 20.35
CA THR A 372 18.69 5.50 20.77
C THR A 372 17.82 6.68 21.11
N LYS A 373 16.51 6.58 20.84
CA LYS A 373 15.53 7.59 21.28
C LYS A 373 15.55 7.79 22.80
N ARG A 374 15.74 6.72 23.58
CA ARG A 374 15.79 6.75 25.04
C ARG A 374 16.95 7.60 25.57
N SER A 375 18.07 7.66 24.84
CA SER A 375 19.22 8.48 25.21
C SER A 375 18.97 10.00 25.10
N GLY A 376 18.00 10.42 24.28
CA GLY A 376 17.72 11.83 24.00
C GLY A 376 18.81 12.54 23.18
N LEU A 377 19.80 11.83 22.65
CA LEU A 377 20.83 12.39 21.78
C LEU A 377 20.24 12.76 20.39
N ASP A 378 20.86 13.73 19.73
CA ASP A 378 20.46 14.15 18.38
C ASP A 378 20.77 13.04 17.37
N ALA A 379 19.75 12.63 16.61
CA ALA A 379 19.82 11.59 15.58
C ALA A 379 20.34 12.12 14.23
N THR A 380 20.59 13.42 14.11
CA THR A 380 21.11 14.03 12.89
C THR A 380 22.56 13.60 12.68
N VAL A 381 22.84 12.88 11.59
CA VAL A 381 24.23 12.57 11.21
C VAL A 381 24.91 13.87 10.81
N THR A 382 25.78 14.36 11.68
CA THR A 382 26.83 15.32 11.30
C THR A 382 27.77 14.59 10.32
N GLY A 383 28.18 15.26 9.24
CA GLY A 383 29.06 14.67 8.22
C GLY A 383 30.32 14.02 8.80
N CYS A 384 31.05 13.27 7.95
CA CYS A 384 32.25 12.51 8.34
C CYS A 384 33.15 13.22 9.36
#